data_AF-A0A975Q2Y0-F1
#
_entry.id   AF-A0A975Q2Y0-F1
#
_cell.length_a   1.000
_cell.length_b   1.000
_cell.length_c   1.000
_cell.angle_alpha   90.00
_cell.angle_beta   90.00
_cell.angle_gamma   90.00
#
_symmetry.space_group_name_H-M   'P 1'
#
loop_
_entity.id
_entity.type
_entity.pdbx_description
1 polymer ?
#
loop_
_entity_poly.entity_id
_entity_poly.type
_entity_poly.pdbx_seq_one_letter_code
_entity_poly.pdbx_strand_id
1 'polypeptide(L)'
;MRLSDDLAARRRLYAMPLVTAPAVMVIDIPPHLAGQGLALDRYYIVMIETNEELAAFEAFLTADRDALRLPDLLDRKPSCREARAIGFFEFAPPEPGWPWILLCHWPRRFAQLFGADPDALARDAYSMEAFEDRDSLQSALKAHIAVFGDLASVKIIPPLPGTAGRA
;
A
#
# COMPACT_ATOMS: atom_id res chain seq x y z
N MET A 1 -10.30 0.87 23.96
CA MET A 1 -10.70 0.44 22.60
C MET A 1 -9.49 0.06 21.77
N ARG A 2 -9.54 -1.07 21.05
CA ARG A 2 -8.50 -1.47 20.08
C ARG A 2 -8.90 -1.03 18.68
N LEU A 3 -7.95 -0.56 17.87
CA LEU A 3 -8.25 -0.21 16.47
C LEU A 3 -8.67 -1.45 15.68
N SER A 4 -8.14 -2.62 16.03
CA SER A 4 -8.50 -3.92 15.45
C SER A 4 -9.96 -4.30 15.62
N ASP A 5 -10.70 -3.64 16.51
CA ASP A 5 -12.09 -3.98 16.83
C ASP A 5 -13.09 -3.06 16.08
N ASP A 6 -12.63 -1.97 15.47
CA ASP A 6 -13.46 -1.01 14.74
C ASP A 6 -12.77 -0.50 13.46
N LEU A 7 -11.94 0.57 13.55
CA LEU A 7 -11.29 1.20 12.38
C LEU A 7 -10.53 0.22 11.49
N ALA A 8 -9.81 -0.73 12.09
CA ALA A 8 -9.03 -1.75 11.41
C ALA A 8 -9.63 -3.15 11.55
N ALA A 9 -10.94 -3.25 11.85
CA ALA A 9 -11.64 -4.52 12.00
C ALA A 9 -11.54 -5.37 10.73
N ARG A 10 -11.72 -4.73 9.56
CA ARG A 10 -11.58 -5.36 8.25
C ARG A 10 -10.28 -4.91 7.62
N ARG A 11 -9.32 -5.83 7.50
CA ARG A 11 -8.04 -5.58 6.85
C ARG A 11 -7.55 -6.81 6.11
N ARG A 12 -6.79 -6.61 5.04
CA ARG A 12 -6.19 -7.67 4.23
C ARG A 12 -4.74 -7.39 3.92
N LEU A 13 -3.94 -8.44 3.99
CA LEU A 13 -2.52 -8.39 3.63
C LEU A 13 -2.34 -8.90 2.20
N TYR A 14 -1.90 -8.01 1.33
CA TYR A 14 -1.42 -8.32 0.00
C TYR A 14 0.05 -8.70 0.14
N ALA A 15 0.31 -9.98 -0.05
CA ALA A 15 1.62 -10.56 0.27
C ALA A 15 2.73 -10.01 -0.63
N MET A 16 3.94 -10.09 -0.09
CA MET A 16 5.15 -9.61 -0.73
C MET A 16 5.36 -10.33 -2.08
N PRO A 17 5.34 -9.60 -3.19
CA PRO A 17 5.25 -10.25 -4.48
C PRO A 17 6.67 -10.57 -5.01
N LEU A 18 7.69 -9.80 -4.59
CA LEU A 18 9.12 -10.05 -4.76
C LEU A 18 9.88 -9.50 -3.55
N VAL A 19 11.09 -10.02 -3.28
CA VAL A 19 12.00 -9.53 -2.21
C VAL A 19 12.25 -8.01 -2.29
N THR A 20 12.11 -7.41 -3.48
CA THR A 20 12.34 -5.98 -3.72
C THR A 20 11.10 -5.08 -3.57
N ALA A 21 9.90 -5.63 -3.36
CA ALA A 21 8.65 -4.87 -3.23
C ALA A 21 7.97 -5.14 -1.88
N PRO A 22 7.52 -4.13 -1.12
CA PRO A 22 6.90 -4.33 0.18
C PRO A 22 5.64 -5.20 0.08
N ALA A 23 5.23 -5.81 1.18
CA ALA A 23 3.86 -6.24 1.34
C ALA A 23 2.97 -5.01 1.59
N VAL A 24 1.69 -5.12 1.26
CA VAL A 24 0.73 -4.02 1.41
C VAL A 24 -0.43 -4.50 2.28
N MET A 25 -0.65 -3.85 3.41
CA MET A 25 -1.86 -4.07 4.20
C MET A 25 -2.88 -3.01 3.84
N VAL A 26 -4.07 -3.44 3.43
CA VAL A 26 -5.20 -2.56 3.13
C VAL A 26 -6.23 -2.70 4.23
N ILE A 27 -6.66 -1.59 4.79
CA ILE A 27 -7.71 -1.50 5.79
C ILE A 27 -8.96 -0.95 5.13
N ASP A 28 -10.07 -1.68 5.25
CA ASP A 28 -11.40 -1.23 4.85
C ASP A 28 -11.97 -0.36 5.98
N ILE A 29 -11.89 0.97 5.82
CA ILE A 29 -12.31 1.92 6.85
C ILE A 29 -13.84 1.92 6.91
N PRO A 30 -14.43 1.79 8.12
CA PRO A 30 -15.88 1.74 8.25
C PRO A 30 -16.52 3.05 7.75
N PRO A 31 -17.74 3.02 7.17
CA PRO A 31 -18.31 4.18 6.46
C PRO A 31 -18.42 5.47 7.28
N HIS A 32 -18.53 5.36 8.60
CA HIS A 32 -18.63 6.52 9.50
C HIS A 32 -17.28 7.21 9.76
N LEU A 33 -16.17 6.59 9.35
CA LEU A 33 -14.80 7.13 9.41
C LEU A 33 -14.18 7.30 8.01
N ALA A 34 -14.85 6.82 6.97
CA ALA A 34 -14.39 6.91 5.58
C ALA A 34 -14.57 8.33 5.02
N GLY A 35 -13.80 8.68 3.99
CA GLY A 35 -13.84 10.02 3.39
C GLY A 35 -12.66 10.36 2.49
N GLN A 36 -12.63 11.61 2.05
CA GLN A 36 -11.60 12.13 1.14
C GLN A 36 -10.20 11.99 1.73
N GLY A 37 -9.24 11.62 0.87
CA GLY A 37 -7.85 11.36 1.26
C GLY A 37 -7.55 9.88 1.51
N LEU A 38 -8.56 9.03 1.55
CA LEU A 38 -8.41 7.57 1.49
C LEU A 38 -8.41 7.09 0.04
N ALA A 39 -7.81 5.94 -0.21
CA ALA A 39 -7.84 5.31 -1.52
C ALA A 39 -9.27 4.82 -1.83
N LEU A 40 -9.83 5.24 -2.98
CA LEU A 40 -11.26 5.07 -3.30
C LEU A 40 -12.18 5.61 -2.19
N ASP A 41 -11.77 6.68 -1.51
CA ASP A 41 -12.46 7.32 -0.37
C ASP A 41 -12.81 6.37 0.80
N ARG A 42 -12.17 5.19 0.86
CA ARG A 42 -12.55 4.11 1.78
C ARG A 42 -11.39 3.30 2.33
N TYR A 43 -10.34 3.08 1.54
CA TYR A 43 -9.26 2.19 1.91
C TYR A 43 -8.05 2.97 2.42
N TYR A 44 -7.52 2.53 3.56
CA TYR A 44 -6.23 3.00 4.06
C TYR A 44 -5.16 1.97 3.76
N ILE A 45 -4.03 2.40 3.18
CA ILE A 45 -3.00 1.51 2.64
C ILE A 45 -1.72 1.68 3.45
N VAL A 46 -1.16 0.57 3.93
CA VAL A 46 0.06 0.54 4.76
C VAL A 46 1.10 -0.35 4.09
N MET A 47 2.32 0.16 3.94
CA MET A 47 3.44 -0.61 3.40
C MET A 47 4.24 -1.27 4.51
N ILE A 48 4.60 -2.53 4.28
CA ILE A 48 5.28 -3.39 5.24
C ILE A 48 6.47 -4.04 4.54
N GLU A 49 7.67 -3.65 4.94
CA GLU A 49 8.92 -4.12 4.34
C GLU A 49 9.53 -5.30 5.11
N THR A 50 9.22 -5.46 6.40
CA THR A 50 9.77 -6.54 7.23
C THR A 50 8.71 -7.21 8.10
N ASN A 51 9.02 -8.43 8.57
CA ASN A 51 8.14 -9.16 9.50
C ASN A 51 8.04 -8.45 10.86
N GLU A 52 9.10 -7.77 11.28
CA GLU A 52 9.12 -6.95 12.51
C GLU A 52 8.19 -5.75 12.37
N GLU A 53 8.13 -5.11 11.19
CA GLU A 53 7.16 -4.04 10.92
C GLU A 53 5.73 -4.57 10.97
N LEU A 54 5.47 -5.73 10.36
CA LEU A 54 4.15 -6.37 10.43
C LEU A 54 3.74 -6.64 11.88
N ALA A 55 4.64 -7.25 12.67
CA ALA A 55 4.38 -7.56 14.07
C ALA A 55 4.17 -6.30 14.92
N ALA A 56 4.99 -5.27 14.72
CA ALA A 56 4.84 -3.98 15.42
C ALA A 56 3.54 -3.27 15.05
N PHE A 57 3.13 -3.34 13.77
CA PHE A 57 1.89 -2.75 13.31
C PHE A 57 0.67 -3.49 13.85
N GLU A 58 0.67 -4.82 13.84
CA GLU A 58 -0.41 -5.62 14.45
C GLU A 58 -0.50 -5.39 15.97
N ALA A 59 0.64 -5.29 16.66
CA ALA A 59 0.69 -4.91 18.08
C ALA A 59 0.11 -3.50 18.30
N PHE A 60 0.41 -2.56 17.39
CA PHE A 60 -0.17 -1.23 17.43
C PHE A 60 -1.69 -1.29 17.24
N LEU A 61 -2.23 -2.02 16.26
CA LEU A 61 -3.68 -2.11 16.04
C LEU A 61 -4.42 -2.74 17.24
N THR A 62 -3.80 -3.69 17.93
CA THR A 62 -4.39 -4.45 19.04
C THR A 62 -4.18 -3.83 20.42
N ALA A 63 -3.31 -2.81 20.55
CA ALA A 63 -3.12 -2.11 21.81
C ALA A 63 -4.40 -1.37 22.23
N ASP A 64 -4.70 -1.42 23.53
CA ASP A 64 -5.87 -0.76 24.10
C ASP A 64 -5.62 0.74 24.26
N ARG A 65 -6.61 1.57 23.88
CA ARG A 65 -6.51 3.04 23.88
C ARG A 65 -7.81 3.70 24.30
N ASP A 66 -7.68 4.90 24.86
CA ASP A 66 -8.81 5.73 25.27
C ASP A 66 -9.47 6.48 24.11
N ALA A 67 -8.76 6.63 22.98
CA ALA A 67 -9.23 7.37 21.81
C ALA A 67 -8.79 6.72 20.49
N LEU A 68 -9.56 7.04 19.43
CA LEU A 68 -9.22 6.67 18.06
C LEU A 68 -7.93 7.38 17.63
N ARG A 69 -7.04 6.65 16.94
CA ARG A 69 -5.79 7.16 16.40
C ARG A 69 -5.61 6.63 14.98
N LEU A 70 -5.06 7.46 14.10
CA LEU A 70 -4.68 7.04 12.75
C LEU A 70 -3.68 5.87 12.82
N PRO A 71 -3.81 4.87 11.95
CA PRO A 71 -2.86 3.77 11.88
C PRO A 71 -1.58 4.13 11.10
N ASP A 72 -0.96 5.25 11.46
CA ASP A 72 0.14 5.93 10.74
C ASP A 72 1.56 5.51 11.20
N LEU A 73 1.66 4.45 12.01
CA LEU A 73 2.93 4.01 12.64
C LEU A 73 4.08 3.87 11.64
N LEU A 74 3.78 3.44 10.41
CA LEU A 74 4.76 3.11 9.37
C LEU A 74 4.85 4.17 8.26
N ASP A 75 3.97 5.16 8.23
CA ASP A 75 3.84 6.11 7.11
C ASP A 75 5.08 6.97 6.95
N ARG A 76 5.64 7.42 8.07
CA ARG A 76 6.81 8.32 8.12
C ARG A 76 8.14 7.57 8.18
N LYS A 77 8.15 6.24 8.15
CA LYS A 77 9.38 5.46 8.20
C LYS A 77 9.95 5.32 6.79
N PRO A 78 11.17 5.83 6.51
CA PRO A 78 11.74 5.72 5.17
C PRO A 78 11.91 4.27 4.73
N SER A 79 11.78 4.03 3.42
CA SER A 79 12.08 2.73 2.81
C SER A 79 13.52 2.29 3.09
N CYS A 80 13.70 1.05 3.54
CA CYS A 80 15.02 0.43 3.64
C CYS A 80 15.44 -0.28 2.35
N ARG A 81 14.59 -0.26 1.32
CA ARG A 81 14.79 -0.97 0.05
C ARG A 81 15.30 -0.02 -1.02
N GLU A 82 16.13 -0.54 -1.92
CA GLU A 82 16.60 0.22 -3.08
C GLU A 82 16.12 -0.42 -4.39
N ALA A 83 15.59 0.41 -5.29
CA ALA A 83 15.27 0.02 -6.66
C ALA A 83 16.36 0.49 -7.63
N ARG A 84 16.75 -0.37 -8.58
CA ARG A 84 17.69 -0.02 -9.68
C ARG A 84 17.00 0.64 -10.87
N ALA A 85 15.72 0.38 -11.06
CA ALA A 85 14.85 0.89 -12.11
C ALA A 85 13.46 1.14 -11.51
N ILE A 86 12.63 1.93 -12.19
CA ILE A 86 11.23 2.12 -11.76
C ILE A 86 10.52 0.78 -11.85
N GLY A 87 9.94 0.33 -10.74
CA GLY A 87 9.26 -0.95 -10.64
C GLY A 87 7.77 -0.77 -10.43
N PHE A 88 6.96 -1.34 -11.31
CA PHE A 88 5.51 -1.40 -11.13
C PHE A 88 5.09 -2.77 -10.61
N PHE A 89 4.30 -2.78 -9.55
CA PHE A 89 3.79 -3.99 -8.90
C PHE A 89 2.27 -3.93 -8.83
N GLU A 90 1.64 -4.94 -9.42
CA GLU A 90 0.19 -5.12 -9.36
C GLU A 90 -0.14 -6.10 -8.23
N PHE A 91 -1.06 -5.69 -7.37
CA PHE A 91 -1.55 -6.49 -6.27
C PHE A 91 -3.02 -6.80 -6.51
N ALA A 92 -3.29 -8.08 -6.82
CA ALA A 92 -4.65 -8.57 -6.97
C ALA A 92 -5.36 -8.65 -5.61
N PRO A 93 -6.66 -8.32 -5.54
CA PRO A 93 -7.43 -8.45 -4.31
C PRO A 93 -7.48 -9.92 -3.86
N PRO A 94 -7.26 -10.19 -2.56
CA PRO A 94 -7.29 -11.56 -2.04
C PRO A 94 -8.69 -12.18 -2.04
N GLU A 95 -9.74 -11.35 -2.09
CA GLU A 95 -11.14 -11.77 -2.21
C GLU A 95 -11.97 -10.69 -2.95
N PRO A 96 -13.14 -11.03 -3.52
CA PRO A 96 -13.99 -10.07 -4.19
C PRO A 96 -14.40 -8.89 -3.30
N GLY A 97 -14.48 -7.69 -3.88
CA GLY A 97 -14.88 -6.46 -3.16
C GLY A 97 -13.73 -5.73 -2.46
N TRP A 98 -12.49 -6.19 -2.65
CA TRP A 98 -11.28 -5.46 -2.28
C TRP A 98 -10.61 -4.82 -3.51
N PRO A 99 -9.85 -3.73 -3.34
CA PRO A 99 -9.27 -3.00 -4.45
C PRO A 99 -8.07 -3.73 -5.07
N TRP A 100 -7.86 -3.50 -6.36
CA TRP A 100 -6.55 -3.72 -6.97
C TRP A 100 -5.61 -2.59 -6.56
N ILE A 101 -4.37 -2.91 -6.17
CA ILE A 101 -3.37 -1.89 -5.82
C ILE A 101 -2.26 -1.88 -6.88
N LEU A 102 -1.98 -0.70 -7.43
CA LEU A 102 -0.76 -0.45 -8.19
C LEU A 102 0.23 0.25 -7.27
N LEU A 103 1.37 -0.39 -7.04
CA LEU A 103 2.50 0.21 -6.33
C LEU A 103 3.61 0.51 -7.33
N CYS A 104 4.10 1.73 -7.34
CA CYS A 104 5.31 2.10 -8.06
C CYS A 104 6.46 2.33 -7.08
N HIS A 105 7.56 1.59 -7.26
CA HIS A 105 8.80 1.76 -6.50
C HIS A 105 9.78 2.61 -7.31
N TRP A 106 10.08 3.79 -6.79
CA TRP A 106 10.96 4.76 -7.40
C TRP A 106 12.40 4.60 -6.90
N PRO A 107 13.39 4.42 -7.79
CA PRO A 107 14.78 4.61 -7.41
C PRO A 107 15.01 5.99 -6.80
N ARG A 108 15.87 6.10 -5.78
CA ARG A 108 16.14 7.37 -5.06
C ARG A 108 16.47 8.54 -5.98
N ARG A 109 17.20 8.29 -7.08
CA ARG A 109 17.54 9.31 -8.09
C ARG A 109 16.31 9.91 -8.79
N PHE A 110 15.23 9.14 -8.92
CA PHE A 110 13.97 9.57 -9.49
C PHE A 110 13.01 10.09 -8.43
N ALA A 111 13.11 9.62 -7.17
CA ALA A 111 12.32 10.15 -6.06
C ALA A 111 12.52 11.67 -5.88
N GLN A 112 13.73 12.18 -6.17
CA GLN A 112 14.03 13.62 -6.15
C GLN A 112 13.22 14.45 -7.17
N LEU A 113 12.66 13.83 -8.21
CA LEU A 113 11.82 14.52 -9.19
C LEU A 113 10.49 15.00 -8.61
N PHE A 114 10.04 14.38 -7.52
CA PHE A 114 8.81 14.76 -6.79
C PHE A 114 9.03 15.98 -5.88
N GLY A 115 10.25 16.53 -5.85
CA GLY A 115 10.56 17.78 -5.15
C GLY A 115 10.46 17.66 -3.64
N ALA A 116 9.97 18.73 -3.00
CA ALA A 116 9.82 18.83 -1.55
C ALA A 116 8.41 18.53 -1.05
N ASP A 117 7.54 17.99 -1.92
CA ASP A 117 6.19 17.59 -1.52
C ASP A 117 6.28 16.33 -0.64
N PRO A 118 6.00 16.44 0.68
CA PRO A 118 6.12 15.33 1.60
C PRO A 118 5.07 14.23 1.36
N ASP A 119 4.00 14.54 0.63
CA ASP A 119 2.89 13.62 0.37
C ASP A 119 3.00 12.96 -1.01
N ALA A 120 3.97 13.37 -1.84
CA ALA A 120 4.13 12.84 -3.19
C ALA A 120 4.60 11.39 -3.22
N LEU A 121 5.46 11.00 -2.27
CA LEU A 121 5.97 9.63 -2.14
C LEU A 121 5.84 9.14 -0.71
N ALA A 122 5.10 8.06 -0.54
CA ALA A 122 5.04 7.37 0.73
C ALA A 122 6.40 6.68 1.01
N ARG A 123 6.88 6.83 2.25
CA ARG A 123 8.20 6.33 2.71
C ARG A 123 9.38 6.75 1.82
N ASP A 124 9.28 7.93 1.20
CA ASP A 124 10.28 8.54 0.29
C ASP A 124 10.61 7.73 -0.99
N ALA A 125 9.83 6.69 -1.30
CA ALA A 125 10.19 5.73 -2.35
C ALA A 125 9.01 5.18 -3.15
N TYR A 126 7.78 5.33 -2.68
CA TYR A 126 6.62 4.66 -3.28
C TYR A 126 5.50 5.62 -3.63
N SER A 127 4.91 5.46 -4.81
CA SER A 127 3.58 5.99 -5.09
C SER A 127 2.60 4.82 -5.21
N MET A 128 1.33 5.08 -4.91
CA MET A 128 0.30 4.04 -4.89
C MET A 128 -1.04 4.57 -5.34
N GLU A 129 -1.77 3.70 -6.04
CA GLU A 129 -3.12 3.95 -6.51
C GLU A 129 -3.96 2.69 -6.31
N ALA A 130 -5.23 2.87 -5.95
CA ALA A 130 -6.20 1.80 -5.80
C ALA A 130 -7.25 1.87 -6.91
N PHE A 131 -7.67 0.71 -7.39
CA PHE A 131 -8.63 0.57 -8.48
C PHE A 131 -9.70 -0.44 -8.12
N GLU A 132 -10.93 -0.22 -8.56
CA GLU A 132 -12.03 -1.17 -8.38
C GLU A 132 -11.82 -2.44 -9.21
N ASP A 133 -11.23 -2.29 -10.40
CA ASP A 133 -11.05 -3.36 -11.36
C ASP A 133 -9.65 -3.35 -12.00
N ARG A 134 -9.30 -4.49 -12.60
CA ARG A 134 -8.00 -4.71 -13.22
C ARG A 134 -7.78 -3.88 -14.48
N ASP A 135 -8.83 -3.60 -15.26
CA ASP A 135 -8.70 -2.90 -16.54
C ASP A 135 -8.36 -1.42 -16.33
N SER A 136 -8.96 -0.81 -15.30
CA SER A 136 -8.64 0.53 -14.82
C SER A 136 -7.17 0.61 -14.36
N LEU A 137 -6.72 -0.37 -13.56
CA LEU A 137 -5.31 -0.47 -13.15
C LEU A 137 -4.38 -0.59 -14.37
N GLN A 138 -4.69 -1.48 -15.31
CA GLN A 138 -3.89 -1.72 -16.51
C GLN A 138 -3.81 -0.47 -17.39
N SER A 139 -4.89 0.32 -17.46
CA SER A 139 -4.92 1.58 -18.18
C SER A 139 -3.99 2.61 -17.55
N ALA A 140 -4.02 2.75 -16.22
CA ALA A 140 -3.10 3.62 -15.49
C ALA A 140 -1.63 3.16 -15.63
N LEU A 141 -1.38 1.86 -15.51
CA LEU A 141 -0.04 1.29 -15.71
C LEU A 141 0.51 1.60 -17.10
N LYS A 142 -0.29 1.43 -18.16
CA LYS A 142 0.12 1.77 -19.53
C LYS A 142 0.44 3.25 -19.68
N ALA A 143 -0.34 4.13 -19.05
CA ALA A 143 -0.08 5.56 -19.06
C ALA A 143 1.25 5.89 -18.37
N HIS A 144 1.53 5.30 -17.20
CA HIS A 144 2.80 5.45 -16.50
C HIS A 144 3.98 4.96 -17.34
N ILE A 145 3.89 3.78 -17.95
CA ILE A 145 4.95 3.25 -18.82
C ILE A 145 5.21 4.18 -20.01
N ALA A 146 4.17 4.74 -20.62
CA ALA A 146 4.32 5.67 -21.74
C ALA A 146 5.10 6.94 -21.35
N VAL A 147 4.99 7.39 -20.10
CA VAL A 147 5.75 8.54 -19.57
C VAL A 147 7.22 8.20 -19.35
N PHE A 148 7.54 6.98 -18.87
CA PHE A 148 8.91 6.63 -18.46
C PHE A 148 9.72 5.80 -19.48
N GLY A 149 9.08 5.27 -20.53
CA GLY A 149 9.76 4.56 -21.62
C GLY A 149 10.72 3.46 -21.13
N ASP A 150 11.94 3.44 -21.67
CA ASP A 150 12.98 2.44 -21.34
C ASP A 150 13.51 2.51 -19.89
N LEU A 151 13.08 3.49 -19.09
CA LEU A 151 13.46 3.61 -17.67
C LEU A 151 12.56 2.78 -16.74
N ALA A 152 11.47 2.20 -17.28
CA ALA A 152 10.48 1.43 -16.55
C ALA A 152 10.68 -0.08 -16.70
N SER A 153 10.52 -0.82 -15.59
CA SER A 153 10.41 -2.28 -15.58
C SER A 153 9.07 -2.69 -14.97
N VAL A 154 8.31 -3.51 -15.70
CA VAL A 154 6.99 -3.98 -15.26
C VAL A 154 7.10 -5.40 -14.74
N LYS A 155 6.58 -5.67 -13.54
CA LYS A 155 6.51 -7.01 -12.97
C LYS A 155 5.10 -7.30 -12.47
N ILE A 156 4.40 -8.18 -13.18
CA ILE A 156 3.07 -8.67 -12.80
C ILE A 156 3.24 -9.85 -11.87
N ILE A 157 2.59 -9.84 -10.70
CA ILE A 157 2.79 -10.89 -9.69
C ILE A 157 1.44 -11.45 -9.25
N PRO A 158 1.25 -12.79 -9.31
CA PRO A 158 0.01 -13.40 -8.88
C PRO A 158 -0.14 -13.33 -7.34
N PRO A 159 -1.38 -13.28 -6.82
CA PRO A 159 -1.63 -13.24 -5.39
C PRO A 159 -1.12 -14.51 -4.70
N LEU A 160 -0.48 -14.36 -3.53
CA LEU A 160 -0.22 -15.49 -2.62
C LEU A 160 -1.49 -15.77 -1.80
N PRO A 161 -1.93 -17.04 -1.69
CA PRO A 161 -3.02 -17.41 -0.80
C PRO A 161 -2.59 -17.21 0.66
N GLY A 162 -3.26 -16.31 1.38
CA GLY A 162 -3.02 -16.08 2.81
C GLY A 162 -3.96 -15.03 3.38
N THR A 163 -4.84 -15.43 4.29
CA THR A 163 -5.71 -14.53 5.05
C THR A 163 -4.97 -14.00 6.28
N ALA A 164 -4.86 -12.68 6.41
CA ALA A 164 -4.70 -12.00 7.70
C ALA A 164 -6.04 -11.38 8.10
N GLY A 165 -6.43 -11.51 9.38
CA GLY A 165 -7.68 -10.97 9.94
C GLY A 165 -8.92 -11.86 9.78
N ARG A 166 -9.94 -11.64 10.63
CA ARG A 166 -11.22 -12.36 10.57
C ARG A 166 -12.03 -11.93 9.34
N ALA A 167 -12.67 -12.92 8.72
CA ALA A 167 -13.68 -12.73 7.67
C ALA A 167 -14.95 -12.07 8.23
#